data_AF-Q56VY5-F1
#
_entry.id   AF-Q56VY5-F1
#
_cell.length_a   1.000
_cell.length_b   1.000
_cell.length_c   1.000
_cell.angle_alpha   90.00
_cell.angle_beta   90.00
_cell.angle_gamma   90.00
#
_symmetry.space_group_name_H-M   'P 1'
#
loop_
_entity.id
_entity.type
_entity.pdbx_description
1 polymer ?
#
loop_
_entity_poly.entity_id
_entity_poly.type
_entity_poly.pdbx_seq_one_letter_code
_entity_poly.pdbx_strand_id
1 'polypeptide(L)'
;MSSPAPFHLLKLPTVVLSDVLDHLKISDICILRATSRKIKFVLKQSIERAKKRQSEDERWLSLSITARQYYLESECEVIFCRNLTDCEDISLYKGRDVNRVLETILDFLEHLKINKNLDITVLYYLEGDIQSIVELIARKTIKVNHLKFTGEGISKQLFRGLLESKANNLRVCVQRPHAIELSDIDDDLIDLMMCSSFVTLGRININSLHLNLLLKKWKENSHLEYFLAQMESHLDKSIILEGTNSRQQSQDDRFHRFENYEYLTCNKGTVSELTILPDSFRLSVPP
;
A
#
# COMPACT_ATOMS: atom_id res chain seq x y z
N MET A 1 -16.73 -33.17 32.56
CA MET A 1 -17.44 -33.20 31.27
C MET A 1 -16.51 -32.65 30.22
N SER A 2 -16.00 -33.49 29.32
CA SER A 2 -15.20 -33.04 28.17
C SER A 2 -16.15 -32.39 27.17
N SER A 3 -15.89 -31.14 26.80
CA SER A 3 -16.58 -30.50 25.66
C SER A 3 -16.42 -31.42 24.44
N PRO A 4 -17.49 -31.78 23.72
CA PRO A 4 -17.37 -32.60 22.52
C PRO A 4 -16.44 -31.89 21.54
N ALA A 5 -15.44 -32.62 21.03
CA ALA A 5 -14.47 -32.06 20.10
C ALA A 5 -15.20 -31.41 18.92
N PRO A 6 -14.79 -30.21 18.47
CA PRO A 6 -15.50 -29.47 17.44
C PRO A 6 -15.68 -30.33 16.19
N PHE A 7 -16.92 -30.41 15.70
CA PHE A 7 -17.22 -31.22 14.52
C PHE A 7 -16.55 -30.62 13.30
N HIS A 8 -15.74 -31.42 12.61
CA HIS A 8 -14.96 -30.95 11.47
C HIS A 8 -15.90 -30.55 10.34
N LEU A 9 -15.94 -29.26 9.99
CA LEU A 9 -16.81 -28.70 8.95
C LEU A 9 -16.69 -29.47 7.61
N LEU A 10 -15.50 -30.00 7.33
CA LEU A 10 -15.16 -30.81 6.16
C LEU A 10 -15.78 -32.22 6.11
N LYS A 11 -16.44 -32.67 7.19
CA LYS A 11 -17.17 -33.95 7.25
C LYS A 11 -18.66 -33.79 6.96
N LEU A 12 -19.14 -32.56 6.80
CA LEU A 12 -20.54 -32.32 6.44
C LEU A 12 -20.82 -32.75 4.99
N PRO A 13 -22.00 -33.35 4.72
CA PRO A 13 -22.47 -33.55 3.35
C PRO A 13 -22.52 -32.22 2.60
N THR A 14 -22.23 -32.24 1.29
CA THR A 14 -22.12 -31.02 0.47
C THR A 14 -23.33 -30.08 0.57
N VAL A 15 -24.54 -30.63 0.67
CA VAL A 15 -25.78 -29.83 0.81
C VAL A 15 -25.78 -29.08 2.15
N VAL A 16 -25.53 -29.77 3.25
CA VAL A 16 -25.46 -29.17 4.60
C VAL A 16 -24.32 -28.17 4.70
N LEU A 17 -23.18 -28.49 4.09
CA LEU A 17 -22.05 -27.56 3.99
C LEU A 17 -22.47 -26.29 3.24
N SER A 18 -23.16 -26.41 2.10
CA SER A 18 -23.65 -25.24 1.35
C SER A 18 -24.57 -24.36 2.21
N ASP A 19 -25.47 -24.95 2.99
CA ASP A 19 -26.39 -24.20 3.85
C ASP A 19 -25.64 -23.47 4.97
N VAL A 20 -24.68 -24.15 5.63
CA VAL A 20 -23.83 -23.53 6.65
C VAL A 20 -23.03 -22.37 6.05
N LEU A 21 -22.44 -22.57 4.87
CA LEU A 21 -21.66 -21.55 4.18
C LEU A 21 -22.52 -20.35 3.77
N ASP A 22 -23.78 -20.58 3.43
CA ASP A 22 -24.70 -19.49 3.19
C ASP A 22 -24.88 -18.65 4.46
N HIS A 23 -24.76 -19.17 5.68
CA HIS A 23 -24.84 -18.32 6.88
C HIS A 23 -23.52 -17.64 7.27
N LEU A 24 -22.41 -17.94 6.59
CA LEU A 24 -21.12 -17.33 6.90
C LEU A 24 -20.95 -15.95 6.27
N LYS A 25 -20.13 -15.13 6.93
CA LYS A 25 -19.67 -13.85 6.38
C LYS A 25 -18.75 -14.09 5.21
N ILE A 26 -18.71 -13.17 4.27
CA ILE A 26 -17.85 -13.28 3.07
C ILE A 26 -16.37 -13.43 3.45
N SER A 27 -15.94 -12.77 4.53
CA SER A 27 -14.58 -12.91 5.05
C SER A 27 -14.29 -14.31 5.62
N ASP A 28 -15.24 -14.96 6.29
CA ASP A 28 -15.08 -16.35 6.74
C ASP A 28 -14.98 -17.30 5.55
N ILE A 29 -15.79 -17.06 4.51
CA ILE A 29 -15.75 -17.85 3.27
C ILE A 29 -14.37 -17.72 2.62
N CYS A 30 -13.81 -16.50 2.52
CA CYS A 30 -12.45 -16.28 2.00
C CYS A 30 -11.38 -16.99 2.87
N ILE A 31 -11.46 -16.90 4.20
CA ILE A 31 -10.55 -17.62 5.11
C ILE A 31 -10.61 -19.13 4.87
N LEU A 32 -11.81 -19.70 4.78
CA LEU A 32 -12.01 -21.13 4.53
C LEU A 32 -11.46 -21.56 3.17
N ARG A 33 -11.57 -20.71 2.14
CA ARG A 33 -11.00 -20.97 0.81
C ARG A 33 -9.48 -20.96 0.83
N ALA A 34 -8.87 -20.04 1.57
CA ALA A 34 -7.42 -19.95 1.71
C ALA A 34 -6.84 -21.12 2.51
N THR A 35 -7.50 -21.50 3.61
CA THR A 35 -6.99 -22.49 4.57
C THR A 35 -7.33 -23.94 4.20
N SER A 36 -8.31 -24.20 3.31
CA SER A 36 -8.74 -25.56 2.99
C SER A 36 -8.96 -25.83 1.50
N ARG A 37 -8.09 -26.67 0.93
CA ARG A 37 -8.16 -27.09 -0.48
C ARG A 37 -9.45 -27.86 -0.81
N LYS A 38 -9.97 -28.66 0.12
CA LYS A 38 -11.11 -29.57 -0.10
C LYS A 38 -12.41 -28.85 -0.46
N ILE A 39 -12.55 -27.60 -0.02
CA ILE A 39 -13.79 -26.85 -0.15
C ILE A 39 -13.73 -25.72 -1.17
N LYS A 40 -12.59 -25.53 -1.85
CA LYS A 40 -12.39 -24.46 -2.85
C LYS A 40 -13.47 -24.46 -3.94
N PHE A 41 -13.92 -25.63 -4.38
CA PHE A 41 -15.00 -25.75 -5.38
C PHE A 41 -16.39 -25.43 -4.81
N VAL A 42 -16.72 -25.97 -3.62
CA VAL A 42 -18.02 -25.75 -2.96
C VAL A 42 -18.20 -24.27 -2.59
N LEU A 43 -17.13 -23.64 -2.08
CA LEU A 43 -17.15 -22.25 -1.62
C LEU A 43 -17.29 -21.22 -2.74
N LYS A 44 -16.90 -21.54 -3.98
CA LYS A 44 -16.98 -20.60 -5.10
C LYS A 44 -18.42 -20.12 -5.35
N GLN A 45 -19.41 -21.00 -5.18
CA GLN A 45 -20.82 -20.64 -5.33
C GLN A 45 -21.34 -19.82 -4.15
N SER A 46 -20.87 -20.11 -2.92
CA SER A 46 -21.30 -19.41 -1.71
C SER A 46 -20.91 -17.94 -1.70
N ILE A 47 -19.79 -17.55 -2.30
CA ILE A 47 -19.38 -16.15 -2.41
C ILE A 47 -20.42 -15.31 -3.17
N GLU A 48 -20.93 -15.81 -4.30
CA GLU A 48 -21.92 -15.06 -5.08
C GLU A 48 -23.24 -14.88 -4.30
N ARG A 49 -23.62 -15.87 -3.48
CA ARG A 49 -24.77 -15.77 -2.58
C ARG A 49 -24.51 -14.82 -1.41
N ALA A 50 -23.29 -14.80 -0.88
CA ALA A 50 -22.89 -13.88 0.19
C ALA A 50 -22.83 -12.43 -0.33
N LYS A 51 -22.30 -12.19 -1.54
CA LYS A 51 -22.28 -10.88 -2.20
C LYS A 51 -23.68 -10.28 -2.36
N LYS A 52 -24.69 -11.10 -2.66
CA LYS A 52 -26.10 -10.63 -2.75
C LYS A 52 -26.67 -10.13 -1.42
N ARG A 53 -26.06 -10.49 -0.30
CA ARG A 53 -26.47 -10.10 1.05
C ARG A 53 -25.53 -9.09 1.69
N GLN A 54 -24.61 -8.51 0.91
CA GLN A 54 -23.47 -7.73 1.40
C GLN A 54 -23.83 -6.32 1.91
N SER A 55 -25.02 -6.14 2.49
CA SER A 55 -25.43 -4.89 3.14
C SER A 55 -24.88 -4.71 4.56
N GLU A 56 -24.25 -5.74 5.16
CA GLU A 56 -23.94 -5.75 6.60
C GLU A 56 -22.46 -5.99 6.98
N ASP A 57 -21.56 -6.14 6.01
CA ASP A 57 -20.14 -6.47 6.28
C ASP A 57 -19.17 -5.35 5.87
N GLU A 58 -19.56 -4.09 6.10
CA GLU A 58 -18.66 -2.93 6.07
C GLU A 58 -17.75 -2.93 7.31
N ARG A 59 -16.76 -3.83 7.34
CA ARG A 59 -15.74 -3.85 8.40
C ARG A 59 -14.36 -3.59 7.83
N TRP A 60 -13.52 -2.94 8.63
CA TRP A 60 -12.12 -2.72 8.31
C TRP A 60 -11.37 -4.05 8.40
N LEU A 61 -10.94 -4.59 7.26
CA LEU A 61 -10.11 -5.80 7.24
C LEU A 61 -8.73 -5.47 6.67
N SER A 62 -7.69 -5.97 7.31
CA SER A 62 -6.31 -5.77 6.87
C SER A 62 -5.75 -7.09 6.39
N LEU A 63 -5.06 -7.07 5.24
CA LEU A 63 -4.30 -8.20 4.73
C LEU A 63 -2.82 -7.82 4.80
N SER A 64 -2.07 -8.44 5.69
CA SER A 64 -0.62 -8.27 5.75
C SER A 64 0.06 -9.38 4.95
N ILE A 65 0.96 -9.02 4.05
CA ILE A 65 1.83 -9.97 3.37
C ILE A 65 3.25 -9.73 3.87
N THR A 66 3.78 -10.72 4.57
CA THR A 66 5.13 -10.64 5.09
C THR A 66 6.01 -11.66 4.38
N ALA A 67 6.94 -11.18 3.56
CA ALA A 67 7.98 -11.99 2.94
C ALA A 67 9.26 -11.91 3.80
N ARG A 68 9.75 -13.04 4.28
CA ARG A 68 10.95 -13.13 5.12
C ARG A 68 11.86 -14.25 4.66
N GLN A 69 13.16 -14.02 4.71
CA GLN A 69 14.14 -15.09 4.61
C GLN A 69 14.50 -15.61 6.03
N TYR A 70 14.23 -16.89 6.29
CA TYR A 70 14.66 -17.59 7.50
C TYR A 70 15.81 -18.55 7.18
N TYR A 71 17.01 -18.30 7.72
CA TYR A 71 18.15 -19.25 7.71
C TYR A 71 18.50 -19.87 6.34
N LEU A 72 18.32 -19.12 5.23
CA LEU A 72 18.47 -19.50 3.80
C LEU A 72 17.17 -19.85 3.06
N GLU A 73 16.05 -19.93 3.76
CA GLU A 73 14.77 -20.33 3.20
C GLU A 73 13.80 -19.14 3.17
N SER A 74 13.41 -18.78 1.96
CA SER A 74 12.46 -17.70 1.70
C SER A 74 11.04 -18.16 1.98
N GLU A 75 10.34 -17.51 2.92
CA GLU A 75 8.94 -17.77 3.22
C GLU A 75 8.10 -16.51 3.06
N CYS A 76 6.95 -16.65 2.43
CA CYS A 76 5.88 -15.67 2.44
C CYS A 76 4.80 -16.12 3.40
N GLU A 77 4.34 -15.19 4.24
CA GLU A 77 3.19 -15.36 5.10
C GLU A 77 2.11 -14.35 4.72
N VAL A 78 0.88 -14.84 4.56
CA VAL A 78 -0.31 -14.01 4.35
C VAL A 78 -1.14 -14.06 5.62
N ILE A 79 -1.26 -12.93 6.28
CA ILE A 79 -1.96 -12.77 7.56
C ILE A 79 -3.20 -11.92 7.32
N PHE A 80 -4.32 -12.37 7.86
CA PHE A 80 -5.58 -11.63 7.83
C PHE A 80 -5.96 -11.17 9.23
N CYS A 81 -6.20 -9.86 9.36
CA CYS A 81 -6.63 -9.22 10.61
C CYS A 81 -8.04 -8.66 10.42
N ARG A 82 -8.97 -9.05 11.30
CA ARG A 82 -10.40 -8.75 11.15
C ARG A 82 -10.88 -7.44 11.79
N ASN A 83 -10.00 -6.75 12.52
CA ASN A 83 -10.16 -5.38 13.04
C ASN A 83 -8.79 -4.91 13.59
N LEU A 84 -8.52 -3.59 13.59
CA LEU A 84 -7.27 -3.02 14.10
C LEU A 84 -7.14 -3.06 15.63
N THR A 85 -8.26 -3.09 16.35
CA THR A 85 -8.30 -2.95 17.82
C THR A 85 -8.46 -4.27 18.56
N ASP A 86 -9.08 -5.27 17.94
CA ASP A 86 -9.33 -6.59 18.52
C ASP A 86 -9.15 -7.64 17.44
N CYS A 87 -7.97 -8.27 17.29
CA CYS A 87 -7.88 -9.49 16.49
C CYS A 87 -6.65 -10.35 16.77
N GLU A 88 -6.92 -11.64 16.99
CA GLU A 88 -5.98 -12.70 16.70
C GLU A 88 -5.69 -12.72 15.20
N ASP A 89 -4.42 -12.59 14.85
CA ASP A 89 -3.93 -12.70 13.48
C ASP A 89 -4.22 -14.10 12.93
N ILE A 90 -4.93 -14.18 11.79
CA ILE A 90 -5.21 -15.45 11.13
C ILE A 90 -4.17 -15.67 10.02
N SER A 91 -3.26 -16.61 10.20
CA SER A 91 -2.33 -17.04 9.15
C SER A 91 -3.10 -17.83 8.09
N LEU A 92 -3.30 -17.21 6.92
CA LEU A 92 -4.00 -17.81 5.78
C LEU A 92 -3.11 -18.74 4.98
N TYR A 93 -1.83 -18.37 4.88
CA TYR A 93 -0.81 -19.12 4.16
C TYR A 93 0.55 -18.82 4.75
N LYS A 94 1.37 -19.85 4.90
CA LYS A 94 2.80 -19.73 5.20
C LYS A 94 3.57 -20.73 4.34
N GLY A 95 4.51 -20.24 3.53
CA GLY A 95 5.35 -21.08 2.67
C GLY A 95 5.98 -20.32 1.50
N ARG A 96 6.55 -21.05 0.54
CA ARG A 96 7.38 -20.46 -0.54
C ARG A 96 6.70 -20.32 -1.90
N ASP A 97 5.48 -20.83 -2.03
CA ASP A 97 4.78 -20.88 -3.31
C ASP A 97 4.08 -19.54 -3.56
N VAL A 98 4.77 -18.65 -4.29
CA VAL A 98 4.24 -17.32 -4.63
C VAL A 98 2.90 -17.41 -5.36
N ASN A 99 2.65 -18.45 -6.15
CA ASN A 99 1.36 -18.61 -6.83
C ASN A 99 0.23 -18.83 -5.81
N ARG A 100 0.48 -19.53 -4.70
CA ARG A 100 -0.50 -19.63 -3.59
C ARG A 100 -0.71 -18.32 -2.88
N VAL A 101 0.35 -17.54 -2.68
CA VAL A 101 0.27 -16.20 -2.10
C VAL A 101 -0.65 -15.34 -2.98
N LEU A 102 -0.37 -15.29 -4.28
CA LEU A 102 -1.16 -14.56 -5.28
C LEU A 102 -2.61 -15.04 -5.32
N GLU A 103 -2.86 -16.36 -5.36
CA GLU A 103 -4.22 -16.91 -5.32
C GLU A 103 -4.97 -16.50 -4.04
N THR A 104 -4.31 -16.52 -2.89
CA THR A 104 -4.91 -16.16 -1.60
C THR A 104 -5.26 -14.68 -1.57
N ILE A 105 -4.30 -13.82 -1.95
CA ILE A 105 -4.51 -12.37 -2.00
C ILE A 105 -5.62 -12.03 -2.98
N LEU A 106 -5.60 -12.62 -4.19
CA LEU A 106 -6.59 -12.35 -5.23
C LEU A 106 -8.00 -12.71 -4.76
N ASP A 107 -8.17 -13.83 -4.05
CA ASP A 107 -9.48 -14.26 -3.56
C ASP A 107 -10.08 -13.25 -2.55
N PHE A 108 -9.24 -12.66 -1.69
CA PHE A 108 -9.67 -11.61 -0.77
C PHE A 108 -9.93 -10.30 -1.51
N LEU A 109 -9.04 -9.89 -2.41
CA LEU A 109 -9.13 -8.62 -3.13
C LEU A 109 -10.30 -8.59 -4.13
N GLU A 110 -10.63 -9.69 -4.81
CA GLU A 110 -11.74 -9.74 -5.78
C GLU A 110 -13.13 -9.90 -5.13
N HIS A 111 -13.20 -10.31 -3.86
CA HIS A 111 -14.48 -10.66 -3.24
C HIS A 111 -14.89 -9.77 -2.08
N LEU A 112 -13.95 -9.06 -1.45
CA LEU A 112 -14.24 -8.15 -0.34
C LEU A 112 -14.33 -6.69 -0.83
N LYS A 113 -15.48 -6.04 -0.58
CA LYS A 113 -15.75 -4.61 -0.89
C LYS A 113 -15.45 -3.71 0.32
N ILE A 114 -14.23 -3.77 0.83
CA ILE A 114 -13.84 -3.11 2.07
C ILE A 114 -12.50 -2.41 1.89
N ASN A 115 -12.10 -1.58 2.88
CA ASN A 115 -10.77 -0.98 2.92
C ASN A 115 -9.71 -2.08 2.91
N LYS A 116 -8.86 -2.08 1.88
CA LYS A 116 -7.82 -3.08 1.66
C LYS A 116 -6.48 -2.51 2.06
N ASN A 117 -6.03 -2.86 3.25
CA ASN A 117 -4.68 -2.54 3.69
C ASN A 117 -3.78 -3.70 3.30
N LEU A 118 -2.73 -3.41 2.55
CA LEU A 118 -1.70 -4.34 2.12
C LEU A 118 -0.34 -3.88 2.63
N ASP A 119 0.09 -4.43 3.76
CA ASP A 119 1.45 -4.21 4.24
C ASP A 119 2.34 -5.29 3.62
N ILE A 120 3.26 -4.92 2.73
CA ILE A 120 4.26 -5.81 2.12
C ILE A 120 5.60 -5.55 2.80
N THR A 121 5.93 -6.38 3.77
CA THR A 121 7.26 -6.32 4.42
C THR A 121 8.18 -7.35 3.77
N VAL A 122 9.34 -6.90 3.26
CA VAL A 122 10.35 -7.75 2.62
C VAL A 122 11.62 -7.74 3.47
N LEU A 123 11.80 -8.79 4.26
CA LEU A 123 13.04 -9.01 4.98
C LEU A 123 13.93 -9.90 4.11
N TYR A 124 14.86 -9.26 3.40
CA TYR A 124 15.95 -9.86 2.59
C TYR A 124 15.55 -10.45 1.22
N TYR A 125 16.39 -10.17 0.20
CA TYR A 125 16.52 -10.75 -1.16
C TYR A 125 15.37 -11.58 -1.77
N LEU A 126 14.13 -11.07 -1.78
CA LEU A 126 12.98 -11.70 -2.47
C LEU A 126 12.24 -10.74 -3.40
N GLU A 127 12.99 -9.92 -4.14
CA GLU A 127 12.42 -8.91 -5.00
C GLU A 127 11.50 -9.50 -6.10
N GLY A 128 11.88 -10.63 -6.73
CA GLY A 128 11.09 -11.23 -7.82
C GLY A 128 9.68 -11.68 -7.41
N ASP A 129 9.54 -12.28 -6.23
CA ASP A 129 8.23 -12.71 -5.73
C ASP A 129 7.34 -11.50 -5.39
N ILE A 130 7.95 -10.46 -4.81
CA ILE A 130 7.25 -9.23 -4.43
C ILE A 130 6.86 -8.43 -5.66
N GLN A 131 7.72 -8.39 -6.66
CA GLN A 131 7.41 -7.81 -7.96
C GLN A 131 6.19 -8.49 -8.58
N SER A 132 6.10 -9.83 -8.51
CA SER A 132 4.94 -10.58 -9.00
C SER A 132 3.63 -10.19 -8.28
N ILE A 133 3.71 -9.93 -6.96
CA ILE A 133 2.57 -9.46 -6.15
C ILE A 133 2.15 -8.05 -6.57
N VAL A 134 3.11 -7.14 -6.73
CA VAL A 134 2.87 -5.74 -7.12
C VAL A 134 2.32 -5.66 -8.54
N GLU A 135 2.88 -6.42 -9.48
CA GLU A 135 2.38 -6.54 -10.85
C GLU A 135 0.95 -7.08 -10.89
N LEU A 136 0.61 -8.06 -10.05
CA LEU A 136 -0.76 -8.56 -9.95
C LEU A 136 -1.73 -7.44 -9.52
N ILE A 137 -1.38 -6.66 -8.51
CA ILE A 137 -2.20 -5.56 -7.98
C ILE A 137 -2.43 -4.50 -9.05
N ALA A 138 -1.35 -4.05 -9.69
CA ALA A 138 -1.39 -3.04 -10.75
C ALA A 138 -2.22 -3.53 -11.94
N ARG A 139 -1.93 -4.73 -12.47
CA ARG A 139 -2.61 -5.32 -13.62
C ARG A 139 -4.11 -5.55 -13.38
N LYS A 140 -4.49 -5.94 -12.17
CA LYS A 140 -5.90 -6.17 -11.80
C LYS A 140 -6.63 -4.90 -11.40
N THR A 141 -5.97 -3.74 -11.42
CA THR A 141 -6.54 -2.43 -11.03
C THR A 141 -7.19 -2.48 -9.65
N ILE A 142 -6.60 -3.24 -8.72
CA ILE A 142 -7.19 -3.44 -7.40
C ILE A 142 -6.93 -2.18 -6.59
N LYS A 143 -8.01 -1.52 -6.15
CA LYS A 143 -7.89 -0.39 -5.22
C LYS A 143 -7.36 -0.87 -3.86
N VAL A 144 -6.12 -0.51 -3.57
CA VAL A 144 -5.45 -0.73 -2.28
C VAL A 144 -5.44 0.61 -1.52
N ASN A 145 -5.92 0.60 -0.27
CA ASN A 145 -5.98 1.80 0.54
C ASN A 145 -4.60 2.16 1.10
N HIS A 146 -3.90 1.17 1.63
CA HIS A 146 -2.57 1.34 2.21
C HIS A 146 -1.65 0.30 1.61
N LEU A 147 -0.62 0.74 0.90
CA LEU A 147 0.45 -0.11 0.40
C LEU A 147 1.75 0.31 1.07
N LYS A 148 2.34 -0.59 1.84
CA LYS A 148 3.63 -0.34 2.49
C LYS A 148 4.66 -1.33 2.00
N PHE A 149 5.83 -0.82 1.63
CA PHE A 149 7.02 -1.59 1.30
C PHE A 149 8.12 -1.27 2.31
N THR A 150 8.74 -2.30 2.88
CA THR A 150 9.95 -2.14 3.68
C THR A 150 10.97 -3.19 3.30
N GLY A 151 12.20 -2.80 3.00
CA GLY A 151 13.25 -3.74 2.57
C GLY A 151 14.68 -3.24 2.75
N GLU A 152 15.66 -4.11 2.52
CA GLU A 152 17.07 -3.71 2.52
C GLU A 152 17.40 -2.77 1.37
N GLY A 153 16.80 -2.97 0.20
CA GLY A 153 16.93 -2.12 -0.98
C GLY A 153 15.70 -2.30 -1.86
N ILE A 154 15.70 -1.64 -3.02
CA ILE A 154 14.64 -1.76 -4.01
C ILE A 154 15.23 -1.56 -5.40
N SER A 155 14.80 -2.36 -6.38
CA SER A 155 15.10 -2.09 -7.78
C SER A 155 14.18 -1.01 -8.33
N LYS A 156 14.63 -0.38 -9.42
CA LYS A 156 13.83 0.57 -10.19
C LYS A 156 12.50 -0.04 -10.65
N GLN A 157 12.51 -1.32 -11.07
CA GLN A 157 11.33 -1.99 -11.59
C GLN A 157 10.27 -2.20 -10.52
N LEU A 158 10.66 -2.67 -9.33
CA LEU A 158 9.74 -2.83 -8.21
C LEU A 158 9.22 -1.47 -7.72
N PHE A 159 10.08 -0.45 -7.63
CA PHE A 159 9.67 0.89 -7.22
C PHE A 159 8.61 1.48 -8.16
N ARG A 160 8.83 1.38 -9.48
CA ARG A 160 7.84 1.80 -10.47
C ARG A 160 6.55 1.01 -10.34
N GLY A 161 6.62 -0.31 -10.18
CA GLY A 161 5.43 -1.15 -9.97
C GLY A 161 4.62 -0.73 -8.74
N LEU A 162 5.29 -0.37 -7.64
CA LEU A 162 4.61 0.11 -6.43
C LEU A 162 3.84 1.41 -6.70
N LEU A 163 4.39 2.32 -7.50
CA LEU A 163 3.72 3.55 -7.91
C LEU A 163 2.56 3.26 -8.89
N GLU A 164 2.74 2.33 -9.83
CA GLU A 164 1.71 1.88 -10.78
C GLU A 164 0.51 1.19 -10.10
N SER A 165 0.68 0.71 -8.87
CA SER A 165 -0.42 0.17 -8.07
C SER A 165 -1.50 1.20 -7.72
N LYS A 166 -1.16 2.51 -7.76
CA LYS A 166 -2.05 3.64 -7.44
C LYS A 166 -2.76 3.46 -6.09
N ALA A 167 -2.03 2.96 -5.09
CA ALA A 167 -2.53 2.87 -3.73
C ALA A 167 -2.87 4.28 -3.18
N ASN A 168 -3.94 4.41 -2.40
CA ASN A 168 -4.30 5.72 -1.84
C ASN A 168 -3.19 6.26 -0.91
N ASN A 169 -2.62 5.39 -0.08
CA ASN A 169 -1.51 5.68 0.80
C ASN A 169 -0.34 4.72 0.51
N LEU A 170 0.70 5.24 -0.13
CA LEU A 170 1.91 4.51 -0.47
C LEU A 170 3.04 4.89 0.49
N ARG A 171 3.64 3.87 1.13
CA ARG A 171 4.84 4.04 1.93
C ARG A 171 5.95 3.11 1.42
N VAL A 172 7.10 3.67 1.07
CA VAL A 172 8.28 2.90 0.65
C VAL A 172 9.43 3.27 1.56
N CYS A 173 9.98 2.32 2.29
CA CYS A 173 11.14 2.54 3.16
C CYS A 173 12.22 1.50 2.89
N VAL A 174 13.41 1.94 2.48
CA VAL A 174 14.56 1.06 2.27
C VAL A 174 15.65 1.32 3.31
N GLN A 175 16.46 0.32 3.62
CA GLN A 175 17.62 0.51 4.50
C GLN A 175 18.82 1.06 3.72
N ARG A 176 19.08 0.53 2.53
CA ARG A 176 20.09 1.03 1.61
C ARG A 176 19.45 2.08 0.70
N PRO A 177 20.00 3.31 0.68
CA PRO A 177 19.49 4.39 -0.15
C PRO A 177 19.29 3.96 -1.60
N HIS A 178 18.15 4.31 -2.18
CA HIS A 178 17.86 4.11 -3.60
C HIS A 178 17.77 5.47 -4.28
N ALA A 179 18.48 5.67 -5.38
CA ALA A 179 18.43 6.92 -6.13
C ALA A 179 17.45 6.82 -7.30
N ILE A 180 16.58 7.82 -7.45
CA ILE A 180 15.78 8.01 -8.66
C ILE A 180 16.64 8.79 -9.66
N GLU A 181 16.96 8.18 -10.81
CA GLU A 181 17.74 8.85 -11.85
C GLU A 181 16.83 9.70 -12.76
N LEU A 182 17.33 10.83 -13.27
CA LEU A 182 16.60 11.61 -14.30
C LEU A 182 16.50 10.85 -15.62
N SER A 183 17.37 9.87 -15.90
CA SER A 183 17.19 8.98 -17.05
C SER A 183 16.02 8.01 -16.88
N ASP A 184 15.42 7.95 -15.70
CA ASP A 184 14.27 7.10 -15.41
C ASP A 184 12.93 7.71 -15.86
N ILE A 185 13.00 8.91 -16.44
CA ILE A 185 11.98 9.69 -17.16
C ILE A 185 11.63 8.95 -18.47
N ASP A 186 10.65 8.06 -18.53
CA ASP A 186 9.27 8.51 -18.71
C ASP A 186 8.83 9.48 -17.61
N ASP A 187 8.46 10.71 -17.98
CA ASP A 187 7.94 11.79 -17.11
C ASP A 187 6.81 11.35 -16.14
N ASP A 188 6.33 10.13 -16.35
CA ASP A 188 5.33 9.38 -15.65
C ASP A 188 5.65 9.11 -14.16
N LEU A 189 6.91 9.06 -13.71
CA LEU A 189 7.20 8.72 -12.30
C LEU A 189 6.56 9.71 -11.32
N ILE A 190 6.69 11.01 -11.61
CA ILE A 190 6.01 12.03 -10.82
C ILE A 190 4.50 11.90 -11.00
N ASP A 191 3.99 11.66 -12.21
CA ASP A 191 2.54 11.47 -12.42
C ASP A 191 1.97 10.27 -11.65
N LEU A 192 2.72 9.19 -11.54
CA LEU A 192 2.34 8.02 -10.77
C LEU A 192 2.32 8.34 -9.27
N MET A 193 3.28 9.12 -8.76
CA MET A 193 3.22 9.63 -7.39
C MET A 193 1.96 10.49 -7.17
N MET A 194 1.59 11.33 -8.14
CA MET A 194 0.40 12.19 -8.08
C MET A 194 -0.93 11.43 -8.12
N CYS A 195 -0.92 10.15 -8.51
CA CYS A 195 -2.10 9.30 -8.47
C CYS A 195 -2.48 8.83 -7.05
N SER A 196 -1.54 8.91 -6.10
CA SER A 196 -1.77 8.55 -4.70
C SER A 196 -2.21 9.79 -3.90
N SER A 197 -2.96 9.62 -2.82
CA SER A 197 -3.32 10.73 -1.92
C SER A 197 -2.23 11.00 -0.89
N PHE A 198 -1.53 9.95 -0.44
CA PHE A 198 -0.42 10.03 0.52
C PHE A 198 0.78 9.24 -0.02
N VAL A 199 1.95 9.87 -0.05
CA VAL A 199 3.21 9.22 -0.43
C VAL A 199 4.26 9.49 0.65
N THR A 200 4.87 8.44 1.18
CA THR A 200 6.00 8.54 2.13
C THR A 200 7.16 7.69 1.66
N LEU A 201 8.31 8.31 1.45
CA LEU A 201 9.52 7.70 0.94
C LEU A 201 10.64 7.84 1.98
N GLY A 202 11.17 6.71 2.43
CA GLY A 202 12.28 6.63 3.38
C GLY A 202 13.52 6.08 2.71
N ARG A 203 14.59 6.87 2.69
CA ARG A 203 15.86 6.62 2.00
C ARG A 203 15.72 6.40 0.49
N ILE A 204 14.78 7.11 -0.13
CA ILE A 204 14.68 7.20 -1.60
C ILE A 204 15.16 8.59 -2.00
N ASN A 205 16.35 8.68 -2.59
CA ASN A 205 16.96 9.94 -3.01
C ASN A 205 16.26 10.46 -4.27
N ILE A 206 15.62 11.62 -4.11
CA ILE A 206 14.97 12.38 -5.17
C ILE A 206 15.72 13.68 -5.31
N ASN A 207 16.33 13.91 -6.47
CA ASN A 207 17.06 15.15 -6.67
C ASN A 207 16.12 16.39 -6.68
N SER A 208 16.72 17.55 -6.46
CA SER A 208 16.02 18.83 -6.39
C SER A 208 15.17 19.16 -7.65
N LEU A 209 15.60 18.70 -8.83
CA LEU A 209 14.89 18.95 -10.09
C LEU A 209 13.55 18.18 -10.13
N HIS A 210 13.55 16.91 -9.74
CA HIS A 210 12.33 16.10 -9.65
C HIS A 210 11.35 16.66 -8.62
N LEU A 211 11.85 17.17 -7.48
CA LEU A 211 11.00 17.80 -6.47
C LEU A 211 10.39 19.11 -6.98
N ASN A 212 11.10 19.90 -7.79
CA ASN A 212 10.52 21.07 -8.45
C ASN A 212 9.39 20.67 -9.43
N LEU A 213 9.58 19.60 -10.21
CA LEU A 213 8.52 19.07 -11.09
C LEU A 213 7.29 18.63 -10.29
N LEU A 214 7.48 17.93 -9.16
CA LEU A 214 6.41 17.55 -8.26
C LEU A 214 5.66 18.78 -7.73
N LEU A 215 6.38 19.84 -7.33
CA LEU A 215 5.77 21.10 -6.87
C LEU A 215 4.94 21.78 -7.96
N LYS A 216 5.44 21.83 -9.21
CA LYS A 216 4.70 22.40 -10.34
C LYS A 216 3.40 21.65 -10.58
N LYS A 217 3.46 20.31 -10.68
CA LYS A 217 2.27 19.46 -10.84
C LYS A 217 1.31 19.57 -9.66
N TRP A 218 1.83 19.73 -8.44
CA TRP A 218 1.01 19.92 -7.25
C TRP A 218 0.15 21.18 -7.32
N LYS A 219 0.76 22.31 -7.70
CA LYS A 219 0.05 23.58 -7.82
C LYS A 219 -1.05 23.56 -8.87
N GLU A 220 -0.91 22.73 -9.90
CA GLU A 220 -1.84 22.68 -11.03
C GLU A 220 -3.19 22.05 -10.66
N ASN A 221 -3.18 20.86 -10.06
CA ASN A 221 -4.32 20.24 -9.36
C ASN A 221 -4.00 18.79 -8.98
N SER A 222 -3.40 18.58 -7.82
CA SER A 222 -3.11 17.21 -7.39
C SER A 222 -4.25 16.53 -6.63
N HIS A 223 -4.34 15.21 -6.80
CA HIS A 223 -5.01 14.34 -5.83
C HIS A 223 -4.14 14.06 -4.59
N LEU A 224 -2.83 14.24 -4.71
CA LEU A 224 -1.87 14.12 -3.62
C LEU A 224 -2.13 15.20 -2.58
N GLU A 225 -2.42 14.77 -1.34
CA GLU A 225 -2.69 15.61 -0.17
C GLU A 225 -1.49 15.65 0.78
N TYR A 226 -0.62 14.65 0.69
CA TYR A 226 0.59 14.55 1.49
C TYR A 226 1.73 13.85 0.74
N PHE A 227 2.92 14.46 0.80
CA PHE A 227 4.16 13.89 0.33
C PHE A 227 5.27 14.09 1.36
N LEU A 228 5.99 13.03 1.66
CA LEU A 228 7.20 13.07 2.49
C LEU A 228 8.30 12.25 1.82
N ALA A 229 9.47 12.85 1.64
CA ALA A 229 10.70 12.16 1.31
C ALA A 229 11.75 12.44 2.41
N GLN A 230 12.30 11.37 2.97
CA GLN A 230 13.47 11.38 3.82
C GLN A 230 14.61 10.75 3.02
N MET A 231 15.65 11.52 2.77
CA MET A 231 16.73 11.20 1.83
C MET A 231 18.06 11.11 2.57
N GLU A 232 19.07 10.58 1.90
CA GLU A 232 20.45 10.71 2.34
C GLU A 232 21.16 11.85 1.58
N SER A 233 20.73 12.10 0.34
CA SER A 233 21.28 13.19 -0.47
C SER A 233 20.82 14.56 0.01
N HIS A 234 21.74 15.53 -0.02
CA HIS A 234 21.42 16.91 0.26
C HIS A 234 20.52 17.54 -0.80
N LEU A 235 19.56 18.36 -0.35
CA LEU A 235 18.66 19.13 -1.19
C LEU A 235 19.15 20.56 -1.41
N ASP A 236 18.94 21.05 -2.63
CA ASP A 236 19.15 22.45 -2.97
C ASP A 236 17.80 23.17 -3.07
N LYS A 237 17.47 23.93 -2.03
CA LYS A 237 16.24 24.72 -1.93
C LYS A 237 16.08 25.69 -3.11
N SER A 238 17.18 26.22 -3.66
CA SER A 238 17.12 27.18 -4.77
C SER A 238 16.60 26.53 -6.06
N ILE A 239 16.99 25.28 -6.32
CA ILE A 239 16.53 24.49 -7.47
C ILE A 239 15.07 24.05 -7.27
N ILE A 240 14.72 23.60 -6.06
CA ILE A 240 13.36 23.11 -5.77
C ILE A 240 12.31 24.20 -5.99
N LEU A 241 12.62 25.46 -5.65
CA LEU A 241 11.67 26.57 -5.73
C LEU A 241 11.68 27.29 -7.09
N GLU A 242 12.50 26.87 -8.04
CA GLU A 242 12.66 27.55 -9.32
C GLU A 242 11.35 27.56 -10.13
N GLY A 243 10.84 28.76 -10.44
CA GLY A 243 9.60 28.93 -11.21
C GLY A 243 8.31 28.70 -10.41
N THR A 244 8.38 28.58 -9.09
CA THR A 244 7.19 28.37 -8.23
C THR A 244 6.53 29.66 -7.74
N ASN A 245 7.13 30.84 -7.95
CA ASN A 245 6.73 32.15 -7.40
C ASN A 245 6.56 32.19 -5.86
N SER A 246 7.06 31.17 -5.15
CA SER A 246 6.94 31.01 -3.68
C SER A 246 7.57 32.16 -2.89
N ARG A 247 8.66 32.74 -3.40
CA ARG A 247 9.35 33.89 -2.78
C ARG A 247 8.52 35.17 -2.69
N GLN A 248 7.33 35.24 -3.30
CA GLN A 248 6.51 36.46 -3.28
C GLN A 248 5.49 36.52 -2.14
N GLN A 249 5.27 35.44 -1.37
CA GLN A 249 4.28 35.41 -0.28
C GLN A 249 4.86 35.20 1.13
N SER A 250 6.18 35.22 1.31
CA SER A 250 6.82 35.14 2.62
C SER A 250 6.66 36.42 3.48
N GLN A 251 5.54 37.14 3.36
CA GLN A 251 5.26 38.39 4.08
C GLN A 251 4.52 38.20 5.41
N ASP A 252 4.19 36.96 5.82
CA ASP A 252 3.69 36.73 7.19
C ASP A 252 4.88 36.51 8.14
N ASP A 253 5.37 37.63 8.70
CA ASP A 253 6.52 37.74 9.61
C ASP A 253 6.47 36.80 10.84
N ARG A 254 5.31 36.20 11.12
CA ARG A 254 5.14 35.25 12.24
C ARG A 254 5.87 33.93 12.03
N PHE A 255 6.17 33.54 10.80
CA PHE A 255 6.78 32.24 10.46
C PHE A 255 8.18 32.33 9.86
N HIS A 256 8.77 33.53 9.74
CA HIS A 256 10.19 33.72 9.38
C HIS A 256 11.18 33.00 10.31
N ARG A 257 10.72 32.41 11.42
CA ARG A 257 11.56 31.66 12.37
C ARG A 257 12.09 30.32 11.87
N PHE A 258 11.65 29.82 10.71
CA PHE A 258 12.15 28.57 10.17
C PHE A 258 12.57 28.76 8.71
N GLU A 259 13.87 28.97 8.45
CA GLU A 259 14.47 29.15 7.11
C GLU A 259 14.06 28.09 6.07
N ASN A 260 13.55 26.96 6.55
CA ASN A 260 13.22 25.77 5.77
C ASN A 260 11.72 25.61 5.47
N TYR A 261 10.87 26.55 5.89
CA TYR A 261 9.43 26.46 5.78
C TYR A 261 8.86 27.50 4.81
N GLU A 262 7.97 27.08 3.92
CA GLU A 262 7.34 27.90 2.88
C GLU A 262 5.84 27.56 2.78
N TYR A 263 5.03 28.53 2.36
CA TYR A 263 3.63 28.29 1.99
C TYR A 263 3.46 28.38 0.48
N LEU A 264 2.72 27.42 -0.08
CA LEU A 264 2.40 27.38 -1.51
C LEU A 264 0.91 27.53 -1.72
N THR A 265 0.50 28.58 -2.43
CA THR A 265 -0.88 28.71 -2.89
C THR A 265 -1.05 27.97 -4.22
N CYS A 266 -1.96 27.00 -4.25
CA CYS A 266 -2.31 26.22 -5.45
C CYS A 266 -3.33 26.95 -6.33
N ASN A 267 -3.51 26.52 -7.58
CA ASN A 267 -4.43 27.16 -8.54
C ASN A 267 -5.89 27.21 -8.08
N LYS A 268 -6.30 26.32 -7.17
CA LYS A 268 -7.65 26.30 -6.56
C LYS A 268 -7.78 27.15 -5.29
N GLY A 269 -6.74 27.89 -4.90
CA GLY A 269 -6.71 28.69 -3.67
C GLY A 269 -6.38 27.88 -2.41
N THR A 270 -6.25 26.55 -2.51
CA THR A 270 -5.75 25.71 -1.41
C THR A 270 -4.32 26.10 -1.07
N VAL A 271 -4.08 26.39 0.21
CA VAL A 271 -2.74 26.66 0.73
C VAL A 271 -2.13 25.33 1.18
N SER A 272 -0.91 25.05 0.75
CA SER A 272 -0.13 23.89 1.15
C SER A 272 1.10 24.32 1.93
N GLU A 273 1.47 23.52 2.91
CA GLU A 273 2.69 23.66 3.69
C GLU A 273 3.83 22.94 2.98
N LEU A 274 4.94 23.64 2.77
CA LEU A 274 6.16 23.10 2.21
C LEU A 274 7.28 23.21 3.25
N THR A 275 7.96 22.11 3.54
CA THR A 275 9.16 22.09 4.37
C THR A 275 10.30 21.44 3.61
N ILE A 276 11.41 22.16 3.47
CA ILE A 276 12.63 21.69 2.80
C ILE A 276 13.77 21.74 3.83
N LEU A 277 14.13 20.58 4.38
CA LEU A 277 15.31 20.39 5.21
C LEU A 277 16.48 19.90 4.34
N PRO A 278 17.73 19.93 4.85
CA PRO A 278 18.89 19.48 4.07
C PRO A 278 18.73 18.07 3.47
N ASP A 279 18.02 17.17 4.14
CA ASP A 279 17.87 15.75 3.80
C ASP A 279 16.38 15.32 3.75
N SER A 280 15.44 16.27 3.78
CA SER A 280 14.02 15.94 3.77
C SER A 280 13.17 16.98 3.05
N PHE A 281 12.17 16.48 2.34
CA PHE A 281 11.17 17.28 1.66
C PHE A 281 9.79 16.85 2.12
N ARG A 282 8.96 17.81 2.55
CA ARG A 282 7.58 17.57 2.95
C ARG A 282 6.66 18.57 2.27
N LEU A 283 5.53 18.07 1.79
CA LEU A 283 4.44 18.85 1.22
C LEU A 283 3.12 18.33 1.77
N SER A 284 2.28 19.18 2.33
CA SER A 284 1.00 18.76 2.89
C SER A 284 -0.08 19.84 2.79
N VAL A 285 -1.32 19.43 2.59
CA VAL A 285 -2.49 20.29 2.84
C VAL A 285 -2.72 20.36 4.37
N PRO A 286 -2.89 21.55 4.96
CA PRO A 286 -3.25 21.68 6.37
C PRO A 286 -4.57 20.94 6.68
N PRO A 287 -4.71 20.37 7.89
CA PRO A 287 -5.94 19.71 8.33
C PRO A 287 -7.12 20.67 8.47
#